data_AF-A0A388QMX8-F1
#
_entry.id   AF-A0A388QMX8-F1
#
_cell.length_a   1.000
_cell.length_b   1.000
_cell.length_c   1.000
_cell.angle_alpha   90.00
_cell.angle_beta   90.00
_cell.angle_gamma   90.00
#
_symmetry.space_group_name_H-M   'P 1'
#
loop_
_entity.id
_entity.type
_entity.pdbx_description
1 polymer ?
#
loop_
_entity_poly.entity_id
_entity_poly.type
_entity_poly.pdbx_seq_one_letter_code
_entity_poly.pdbx_strand_id
1 'polypeptide(L)'
;MNEEQIEMLITQTINGAVLTIPAYLEDIKQNQEILKVENPQEFVYGMIMGMALGMSGALLSAQKEMPTAEEQMKVRDTIYKYIPEIREQIFS
;
A
#
# COMPACT_ATOMS: atom_id res chain seq x y z
N MET A 1 -1.31 5.25 20.06
CA MET A 1 -2.55 5.71 19.35
C MET A 1 -3.71 4.84 19.80
N ASN A 2 -4.96 5.30 19.66
CA ASN A 2 -6.11 4.40 19.78
C ASN A 2 -6.36 3.65 18.46
N GLU A 3 -7.18 2.61 18.50
CA GLU A 3 -7.48 1.74 17.35
C GLU A 3 -8.03 2.50 16.14
N GLU A 4 -8.97 3.41 16.35
CA GLU A 4 -9.57 4.23 15.30
C GLU A 4 -8.54 5.11 14.57
N GLN A 5 -7.56 5.64 15.31
CA GLN A 5 -6.48 6.43 14.72
C GLN A 5 -5.57 5.58 13.82
N ILE A 6 -5.29 4.34 14.21
CA ILE A 6 -4.47 3.42 13.40
C ILE A 6 -5.22 3.06 12.12
N GLU A 7 -6.50 2.73 12.23
CA GLU A 7 -7.33 2.38 11.09
C GLU A 7 -7.49 3.54 10.12
N MET A 8 -7.79 4.75 10.61
CA MET A 8 -7.87 5.96 9.79
C MET A 8 -6.57 6.25 9.05
N LEU A 9 -5.43 6.11 9.71
CA LEU A 9 -4.12 6.35 9.10
C LEU A 9 -3.79 5.32 8.01
N ILE A 10 -4.13 4.05 8.24
CA ILE A 10 -3.98 2.98 7.24
C ILE A 10 -4.86 3.27 6.03
N THR A 11 -6.14 3.60 6.26
CA THR A 11 -7.09 3.92 5.18
C THR A 11 -6.63 5.11 4.34
N GLN A 12 -6.12 6.17 4.98
CA GLN A 12 -5.55 7.31 4.26
C GLN A 12 -4.32 6.92 3.42
N THR A 13 -3.45 6.07 3.98
CA THR A 13 -2.25 5.59 3.27
C THR A 13 -2.64 4.76 2.04
N ILE A 14 -3.62 3.86 2.19
CA ILE A 14 -4.12 3.02 1.09
C ILE A 14 -4.78 3.88 0.01
N ASN A 15 -5.66 4.81 0.39
CA ASN A 15 -6.30 5.71 -0.55
C ASN A 15 -5.27 6.56 -1.32
N GLY A 16 -4.26 7.07 -0.63
CA GLY A 16 -3.16 7.80 -1.26
C GLY A 16 -2.39 6.94 -2.26
N ALA A 17 -2.08 5.69 -1.90
CA ALA A 17 -1.39 4.75 -2.79
C ALA A 17 -2.25 4.39 -4.01
N VAL A 18 -3.55 4.11 -3.82
CA VAL A 18 -4.47 3.77 -4.91
C VAL A 18 -4.56 4.89 -5.96
N LEU A 19 -4.54 6.16 -5.54
CA LEU A 19 -4.55 7.31 -6.47
C LEU A 19 -3.33 7.36 -7.42
N THR A 20 -2.24 6.66 -7.09
CA THR A 20 -1.03 6.62 -7.92
C THR A 20 -1.06 5.53 -8.99
N ILE A 21 -2.00 4.58 -8.93
CA ILE A 21 -2.09 3.43 -9.85
C ILE A 21 -2.07 3.85 -11.33
N PRO A 22 -2.89 4.82 -11.79
CA PRO A 22 -2.93 5.17 -13.21
C PRO A 22 -1.59 5.75 -13.71
N ALA A 23 -0.93 6.55 -12.87
CA ALA A 23 0.36 7.14 -13.20
C ALA A 23 1.43 6.05 -13.33
N TYR A 24 1.49 5.10 -12.39
CA TYR A 24 2.46 4.00 -12.47
C TYR A 24 2.24 3.08 -13.65
N LEU A 25 0.99 2.77 -14.00
CA LEU A 25 0.70 1.96 -15.19
C LEU A 25 1.16 2.65 -16.47
N GLU A 26 0.92 3.96 -16.60
CA GLU A 26 1.37 4.74 -17.75
C GLU A 26 2.90 4.87 -17.78
N ASP A 27 3.53 5.14 -16.65
CA ASP A 27 5.00 5.21 -16.55
C ASP A 27 5.66 3.89 -16.95
N ILE A 28 5.13 2.75 -16.49
CA ILE A 28 5.67 1.43 -16.87
C ILE A 28 5.55 1.22 -18.37
N LYS A 29 4.39 1.56 -18.94
CA LYS A 29 4.15 1.45 -20.38
C LYS A 29 5.10 2.33 -21.19
N GLN A 30 5.34 3.57 -20.78
CA GLN A 30 6.26 4.48 -21.46
C GLN A 30 7.72 4.04 -21.36
N ASN A 31 8.09 3.34 -20.29
CA ASN A 31 9.46 2.93 -20.00
C ASN A 31 9.70 1.42 -20.18
N GLN A 32 8.83 0.72 -20.92
CA GLN A 32 8.83 -0.74 -20.99
C GLN A 32 10.14 -1.33 -21.53
N GLU A 33 10.83 -0.64 -22.45
CA GLU A 33 12.13 -1.10 -22.98
C GLU A 33 13.21 -1.16 -21.89
N ILE A 34 13.11 -0.29 -20.89
CA ILE A 34 14.04 -0.20 -19.76
C ILE A 34 13.58 -1.14 -18.65
N LEU A 35 12.31 -1.06 -18.25
CA LEU A 35 11.77 -1.75 -17.08
C LEU A 35 11.54 -3.24 -17.33
N LYS A 36 11.22 -3.64 -18.56
CA LYS A 36 11.01 -5.03 -18.98
C LYS A 36 10.06 -5.79 -18.07
N VAL A 37 8.99 -5.12 -17.64
CA VAL A 37 8.00 -5.70 -16.73
C VAL A 37 7.02 -6.55 -17.54
N GLU A 38 7.00 -7.86 -17.31
CA GLU A 38 6.11 -8.77 -18.04
C GLU A 38 4.63 -8.55 -17.70
N ASN A 39 4.34 -8.23 -16.44
CA ASN A 39 2.98 -7.98 -15.97
C ASN A 39 2.93 -6.64 -15.20
N PRO A 40 2.65 -5.52 -15.90
CA PRO A 40 2.57 -4.19 -15.29
C PRO A 40 1.56 -4.11 -14.15
N GLN A 41 0.42 -4.80 -14.26
CA GLN A 41 -0.62 -4.78 -13.23
C GLN A 41 -0.15 -5.45 -11.93
N GLU A 42 0.42 -6.66 -12.01
CA GLU A 42 0.96 -7.33 -10.82
C GLU A 42 2.18 -6.60 -10.25
N PHE A 43 2.99 -5.94 -11.10
CA PHE A 43 4.08 -5.09 -10.64
C PHE A 43 3.56 -3.87 -9.85
N VAL A 44 2.56 -3.16 -10.37
CA VAL A 44 1.91 -2.04 -9.66
C VAL A 44 1.24 -2.53 -8.39
N TYR A 45 0.58 -3.70 -8.40
CA TYR A 45 0.03 -4.30 -7.19
C TYR A 45 1.10 -4.47 -6.11
N GLY A 46 2.26 -5.01 -6.46
CA GLY A 46 3.42 -5.12 -5.56
C GLY A 46 3.88 -3.77 -5.02
N MET A 47 3.95 -2.74 -5.87
CA MET A 47 4.29 -1.37 -5.45
C MET A 47 3.29 -0.80 -4.45
N ILE A 48 1.99 -0.88 -4.73
CA ILE A 48 0.94 -0.36 -3.86
C ILE A 48 0.94 -1.08 -2.51
N MET A 49 1.09 -2.42 -2.50
CA MET A 49 1.21 -3.19 -1.26
C MET A 49 2.46 -2.80 -0.47
N GLY A 50 3.60 -2.62 -1.14
CA GLY A 50 4.84 -2.17 -0.54
C GLY A 50 4.72 -0.77 0.09
N MET A 51 4.06 0.16 -0.61
CA MET A 51 3.78 1.51 -0.08
C MET A 51 2.87 1.46 1.13
N ALA A 52 1.75 0.73 1.05
CA ALA A 52 0.80 0.63 2.15
C ALA A 52 1.43 0.04 3.42
N LEU A 53 2.13 -1.09 3.29
CA LEU A 53 2.81 -1.76 4.41
C LEU A 53 3.99 -0.94 4.94
N GLY A 54 4.84 -0.43 4.04
CA GLY A 54 6.04 0.32 4.39
C GLY A 54 5.72 1.65 5.06
N MET A 55 4.81 2.45 4.49
CA MET A 55 4.41 3.74 5.07
C MET A 55 3.66 3.56 6.37
N SER A 56 2.74 2.59 6.46
CA SER A 56 2.01 2.32 7.70
C SER A 56 2.95 1.80 8.80
N GLY A 57 3.92 0.94 8.45
CA GLY A 57 4.95 0.49 9.38
C GLY A 57 5.88 1.61 9.85
N ALA A 58 6.27 2.53 8.96
CA ALA A 58 7.06 3.70 9.29
C ALA A 58 6.30 4.67 10.21
N LEU A 59 5.03 4.95 9.90
CA LEU A 59 4.16 5.80 10.72
C LEU A 59 3.92 5.19 12.11
N LEU A 60 3.70 3.88 12.17
CA LEU A 60 3.58 3.15 13.43
C LEU A 60 4.87 3.24 14.26
N SER A 61 6.04 3.15 13.61
CA SER A 61 7.35 3.21 14.25
C SER A 61 7.80 4.63 14.64
N ALA A 62 7.20 5.67 14.04
CA ALA A 62 7.48 7.07 14.36
C ALA A 62 6.83 7.53 15.69
N GLN A 63 6.07 6.65 16.35
CA GLN A 63 5.50 6.94 17.66
C GLN A 63 6.57 7.00 18.76
N LYS A 64 6.23 7.63 19.89
CA LYS A 64 7.15 7.77 21.03
C LYS A 64 7.59 6.43 21.61
N GLU A 65 6.73 5.42 21.53
CA GLU A 65 6.98 4.07 22.02
C GLU A 65 7.14 3.13 20.83
N MET A 66 8.01 2.13 20.97
CA MET A 66 8.15 1.11 19.94
C MET A 66 6.86 0.29 19.85
N PRO A 67 6.33 0.08 18.64
CA PRO A 67 5.08 -0.64 18.47
C PRO A 67 5.22 -2.12 18.85
N THR A 68 4.21 -2.61 19.55
CA THR A 68 4.08 -4.00 19.94
C THR A 68 3.86 -4.91 18.72
N ALA A 69 4.12 -6.21 18.90
CA ALA A 69 3.84 -7.20 17.85
C ALA A 69 2.36 -7.23 17.47
N GLU A 70 1.46 -7.03 18.43
CA GLU A 70 0.01 -7.00 18.19
C GLU A 70 -0.40 -5.81 17.33
N GLU A 71 0.14 -4.62 17.59
CA GLU A 71 -0.10 -3.43 16.76
C GLU A 71 0.44 -3.63 15.33
N GLN A 72 1.61 -4.22 15.17
CA GLN A 72 2.17 -4.53 13.84
C GLN A 72 1.31 -5.54 13.07
N MET A 73 0.84 -6.60 13.74
CA MET A 73 -0.09 -7.57 13.14
C MET A 73 -1.40 -6.91 12.74
N LYS A 74 -1.92 -6.02 13.58
CA LYS A 74 -3.16 -5.28 13.30
C LYS A 74 -3.04 -4.39 12.08
N VAL A 75 -1.92 -3.66 11.93
CA VAL A 75 -1.66 -2.85 10.73
C VAL A 75 -1.67 -3.73 9.47
N ARG A 76 -0.95 -4.85 9.48
CA ARG A 76 -0.92 -5.81 8.38
C ARG A 76 -2.32 -6.32 8.03
N ASP A 77 -3.06 -6.77 9.03
CA ASP A 77 -4.37 -7.39 8.84
C ASP A 77 -5.40 -6.38 8.33
N THR A 78 -5.34 -5.13 8.78
CA THR A 78 -6.16 -4.05 8.23
C THR A 78 -5.83 -3.82 6.77
N ILE A 79 -4.55 -3.71 6.39
CA ILE A 79 -4.15 -3.54 4.97
C ILE A 79 -4.65 -4.72 4.13
N TYR A 80 -4.60 -5.94 4.64
CA TYR A 80 -5.07 -7.12 3.91
C TYR A 80 -6.56 -7.09 3.60
N LYS A 81 -7.39 -6.45 4.43
CA LYS A 81 -8.82 -6.28 4.16
C LYS A 81 -9.09 -5.41 2.92
N TYR A 82 -8.16 -4.52 2.56
CA TYR A 82 -8.27 -3.66 1.38
C TYR A 82 -7.73 -4.30 0.09
N ILE A 83 -7.11 -5.49 0.16
CA ILE A 83 -6.58 -6.18 -1.02
C ILE A 83 -7.64 -6.34 -2.13
N PRO A 84 -8.89 -6.75 -1.87
CA PRO A 84 -9.90 -6.87 -2.92
C PRO A 84 -10.14 -5.57 -3.68
N GLU A 85 -10.28 -4.45 -2.96
CA GLU A 85 -10.49 -3.12 -3.54
C GLU A 85 -9.27 -2.65 -4.34
N ILE A 86 -8.06 -2.82 -3.79
CA ILE A 86 -6.81 -2.50 -4.49
C ILE A 86 -6.71 -3.30 -5.79
N ARG A 87 -7.07 -4.60 -5.76
CA ARG A 87 -7.07 -5.43 -6.97
C ARG A 87 -8.13 -4.95 -7.97
N GLU A 88 -9.33 -4.60 -7.52
CA GLU A 88 -10.36 -4.04 -8.39
C GLU A 88 -9.85 -2.79 -9.11
N GLN A 89 -9.17 -1.87 -8.42
CA GLN A 89 -8.64 -0.65 -9.02
C GLN A 89 -7.52 -0.87 -10.06
N ILE A 90 -6.80 -2.00 -9.99
CA ILE A 90 -5.67 -2.30 -10.88
C ILE A 90 -6.09 -3.16 -12.07
N PHE A 91 -7.03 -4.09 -11.85
CA PHE A 91 -7.38 -5.14 -12.81
C PHE A 91 -8.72 -4.94 -13.54
N SER A 92 -9.49 -3.89 -13.20
CA SER A 92 -10.77 -3.58 -13.85
C SER A 92 -10.65 -2.62 -15.03
#